data_AF-A0A392U3C4-F1
#
_entry.id   AF-A0A392U3C4-F1
#
_cell.length_a   1.000
_cell.length_b   1.000
_cell.length_c   1.000
_cell.angle_alpha   90.00
_cell.angle_beta   90.00
_cell.angle_gamma   90.00
#
_symmetry.space_group_name_H-M   'P 1'
#
loop_
_entity.id
_entity.type
_entity.pdbx_description
1 polymer ?
#
loop_
_entity_poly.entity_id
_entity_poly.type
_entity_poly.pdbx_seq_one_letter_code
_entity_poly.pdbx_strand_id
1 'polypeptide(L)' 'MSDLGWGDGGAVWLWRRQLWAWEEELLEECRTLLSDIALQPNVVDQWLWRPDPGGGYSV' A
#
# COMPACT_ATOMS: atom_id res chain seq x y z
N MET A 1 4.19 -28.67 -7.22
CA MET A 1 4.08 -27.87 -5.98
C MET A 1 5.44 -27.27 -5.78
N SER A 2 5.57 -25.99 -6.13
CA SER A 2 6.86 -25.30 -6.07
C SER A 2 7.07 -24.86 -4.63
N ASP A 3 8.11 -25.40 -3.99
CA ASP A 3 8.54 -25.03 -2.65
C ASP A 3 8.82 -23.52 -2.63
N LEU A 4 7.90 -22.79 -2.01
CA LEU A 4 8.03 -21.38 -1.67
C LEU A 4 9.27 -21.25 -0.80
N GLY A 5 10.27 -20.52 -1.29
CA GLY A 5 11.59 -20.36 -0.68
C GLY A 5 11.56 -19.95 0.79
N TRP A 6 11.44 -20.93 1.67
CA TRP A 6 11.59 -20.81 3.11
C TRP A 6 12.98 -21.33 3.50
N GLY A 7 13.94 -20.41 3.44
CA GLY A 7 15.25 -20.60 4.07
C GLY A 7 15.11 -20.58 5.59
N ASP A 8 15.79 -21.55 6.21
CA ASP A 8 16.06 -21.81 7.61
C ASP A 8 15.69 -20.71 8.63
N GLY A 9 14.71 -21.01 9.47
CA GLY A 9 14.41 -20.30 10.71
C GLY A 9 13.86 -18.89 10.50
N GLY A 10 12.66 -18.61 11.03
CA GLY A 10 12.00 -17.30 10.96
C GLY A 10 12.82 -16.09 11.44
N ALA A 11 14.07 -16.26 11.85
CA ALA A 11 15.08 -15.22 11.98
C ALA A 11 15.17 -14.32 10.74
N VAL A 12 15.31 -14.84 9.51
CA VAL A 12 15.43 -13.98 8.31
C VAL A 12 14.18 -13.11 8.09
N TRP A 13 13.00 -13.63 8.43
CA TRP A 13 11.74 -12.88 8.42
C TRP A 13 11.64 -11.85 9.55
N LEU A 14 12.11 -12.18 10.75
CA LEU A 14 12.17 -11.26 11.91
C LEU A 14 13.11 -10.08 11.65
N TRP A 15 14.29 -10.33 11.05
CA TRP A 15 15.24 -9.28 10.67
C TRP A 15 14.64 -8.31 9.64
N ARG A 16 13.85 -8.81 8.68
CA ARG A 16 13.14 -7.95 7.70
C ARG A 16 12.06 -7.09 8.36
N ARG A 17 11.27 -7.61 9.30
CA ARG A 17 10.27 -6.80 10.02
C ARG A 17 10.90 -5.72 10.91
N GLN A 18 12.01 -6.01 11.58
CA GLN A 18 12.72 -5.00 12.37
C GLN A 18 13.29 -3.86 11.52
N LEU A 19 13.80 -4.16 10.32
CA LEU A 19 14.25 -3.12 9.38
C LEU A 19 13.11 -2.22 8.88
N TRP A 20 11.87 -2.69 9.00
CA TRP A 20 10.65 -2.01 8.59
C TRP A 20 9.84 -1.48 9.77
N ALA A 21 10.42 -1.39 10.97
CA ALA A 21 9.71 -0.85 12.14
C ALA A 21 9.17 0.56 11.88
N TRP A 22 9.89 1.37 11.09
CA TRP A 22 9.43 2.69 10.64
C TRP A 22 8.33 2.62 9.57
N GLU A 23 8.29 1.55 8.77
CA GLU A 23 7.24 1.30 7.78
C GLU A 23 5.96 0.79 8.46
N GLU A 24 6.07 0.05 9.57
CA GLU A 24 4.92 -0.38 10.38
C GLU A 24 4.17 0.82 10.97
N GLU A 25 4.87 1.86 11.46
CA GLU A 25 4.25 3.11 11.93
C GLU A 25 3.54 3.86 10.80
N LEU A 26 4.21 4.05 9.65
CA LEU A 26 3.60 4.68 8.48
C LEU A 26 2.39 3.88 7.95
N LEU A 27 2.45 2.55 7.99
CA LEU A 27 1.33 1.70 7.63
C LEU A 27 0.15 1.84 8.59
N GLU A 28 0.40 2.00 9.89
CA GLU A 28 -0.64 2.25 10.88
C GLU A 28 -1.29 3.63 10.67
N GLU A 29 -0.50 4.67 10.38
CA GLU A 29 -1.01 5.98 9.99
C GLU A 29 -1.87 5.89 8.72
N CYS A 30 -1.38 5.24 7.67
CA CYS A 30 -2.15 5.01 6.44
C CYS A 30 -3.44 4.24 6.71
N ARG A 31 -3.40 3.20 7.54
CA ARG A 31 -4.58 2.41 7.89
C ARG A 31 -5.62 3.26 8.63
N THR A 32 -5.18 4.15 9.51
CA THR A 32 -6.04 5.09 10.23
C THR A 32 -6.66 6.12 9.28
N LEU A 33 -5.87 6.64 8.33
CA LEU A 33 -6.41 7.54 7.29
C LEU A 33 -7.44 6.84 6.40
N LEU A 34 -7.22 5.56 6.08
CA LEU A 34 -8.13 4.78 5.25
C LEU A 34 -9.36 4.27 6.01
N SER A 35 -9.34 4.21 7.35
CA SER A 35 -10.49 3.69 8.12
C SER A 35 -11.74 4.57 8.02
N ASP A 36 -11.55 5.85 7.70
CA ASP A 36 -12.65 6.80 7.49
C ASP A 36 -13.23 6.73 6.06
N ILE A 37 -12.65 5.90 5.17
CA ILE A 37 -13.13 5.73 3.80
C ILE A 37 -14.23 4.66 3.76
N ALA A 38 -15.47 5.10 3.61
CA ALA A 38 -16.60 4.23 3.30
C ALA A 38 -16.70 4.03 1.77
N LEU A 39 -16.39 2.82 1.30
CA LEU A 39 -16.60 2.45 -0.10
C LEU A 39 -18.10 2.28 -0.38
N GLN A 40 -18.60 2.94 -1.43
CA GLN A 40 -20.01 2.85 -1.82
C GLN A 40 -20.20 1.63 -2.73
N PRO A 41 -20.95 0.59 -2.31
CA PRO A 41 -21.06 -0.66 -3.06
C PRO A 41 -21.85 -0.53 -4.37
N ASN A 42 -22.60 0.57 -4.54
CA ASN A 42 -23.48 0.80 -5.69
C ASN A 42 -22.91 1.83 -6.68
N VAL A 43 -21.66 2.26 -6.49
CA VAL A 43 -20.96 3.14 -7.43
C VAL A 43 -20.04 2.27 -8.27
N VAL A 44 -20.12 2.42 -9.59
CA VAL A 44 -19.17 1.76 -10.50
C VAL A 44 -17.81 2.38 -10.27
N ASP A 45 -16.81 1.57 -9.96
CA ASP A 45 -15.41 2.00 -9.87
C ASP A 45 -14.95 2.50 -11.24
N GLN A 46 -15.03 3.82 -11.45
CA GLN A 46 -14.59 4.48 -12.67
C GLN A 46 -13.37 5.34 -12.36
N TRP A 47 -12.23 4.92 -12.89
CA TRP A 47 -11.02 5.74 -12.90
C TRP A 47 -11.17 6.86 -13.91
N LEU A 48 -11.64 8.02 -13.45
CA LEU A 48 -11.72 9.24 -14.25
C LEU A 48 -10.41 10.01 -14.12
N TRP A 49 -9.54 9.89 -15.13
CA TRP A 49 -8.41 10.81 -15.29
C TRP A 49 -8.94 12.22 -15.55
N ARG A 50 -8.83 13.10 -14.55
CA ARG A 50 -9.09 14.53 -14.71
C ARG A 50 -7.74 15.21 -14.91
N PRO A 51 -7.39 15.62 -16.13
CA PRO A 51 -6.18 16.41 -16.33
C PRO A 51 -6.32 17.72 -15.53
N ASP A 52 -5.24 18.15 -14.89
CA ASP A 52 -5.20 19.46 -14.24
C ASP A 52 -5.38 20.55 -15.32
N PRO A 53 -6.48 21.33 -15.30
CA PRO A 53 -6.70 22.36 -16.29
C PRO A 53 -5.68 23.51 -16.20
N GLY A 54 -4.94 23.63 -15.10
CA GLY A 54 -3.89 24.63 -14.92
C GLY A 54 -2.49 24.18 -15.34
N GLY A 55 -2.28 22.87 -15.52
CA GLY A 55 -0.96 22.26 -15.69
C GLY A 55 -0.76 21.75 -17.11
N GLY A 56 -0.35 22.62 -18.04
CA GLY A 56 0.22 22.16 -19.30
C GLY A 56 1.56 21.47 -19.03
N TYR A 57 1.62 20.15 -19.08
CA TYR A 57 2.90 19.44 -19.04
C TYR A 57 3.66 19.70 -20.35
N SER A 58 4.72 20.49 -20.28
CA SER A 58 5.67 20.69 -21.38
C SER A 58 6.67 19.53 -21.43
N VAL A 59 6.92 19.01 -22.64
CA VAL A 59 7.92 17.96 -22.93
C VAL A 59 9.29 18.59 -23.19
#